data_AF-W6R7A7-F1
#
_entry.id   AF-W6R7A7-F1
#
_cell.length_a   1.000
_cell.length_b   1.000
_cell.length_c   1.000
_cell.angle_alpha   90.00
_cell.angle_beta   90.00
_cell.angle_gamma   90.00
#
_symmetry.space_group_name_H-M   'P 1'
#
loop_
_entity.id
_entity.type
_entity.pdbx_description
1 polymer ?
#
loop_
_entity_poly.entity_id
_entity_poly.type
_entity_poly.pdbx_seq_one_letter_code
_entity_poly.pdbx_strand_id
1 'polypeptide(L)'
;MAKENKPIDWAGIEKDYRAGAMSVRDIARWYGVSHTGINKKAKADGWVRDAKPKHIDRSEPVERVAKPVEPTVDLSEKGKLLAGRMMDELDAVTSLHGELEDMICDEESDPRRRQALLKAISLGERAKTLKDLSATLKTLTESAAPAGKKAARKDAAAAAAAGGGKFAQRPGPKLVVDNK
;
A
#
# COMPACT_ATOMS: atom_id res chain seq x y z
N MET A 1 6.28 -18.60 -40.52
CA MET A 1 6.93 -19.22 -39.35
C MET A 1 6.07 -20.38 -38.89
N ALA A 2 6.52 -21.61 -39.11
CA ALA A 2 5.81 -22.81 -38.67
C ALA A 2 5.91 -22.90 -37.14
N LYS A 3 4.76 -22.89 -36.44
CA LYS A 3 4.74 -23.14 -35.00
C LYS A 3 5.07 -24.61 -34.79
N GLU A 4 6.24 -24.85 -34.20
CA GLU A 4 6.64 -26.15 -33.68
C GLU A 4 5.57 -26.60 -32.67
N ASN A 5 4.77 -27.60 -33.04
CA ASN A 5 3.69 -28.10 -32.20
C ASN A 5 4.29 -28.95 -31.07
N LYS A 6 4.64 -28.30 -29.96
CA LYS A 6 4.96 -29.01 -28.72
C LYS A 6 3.76 -29.92 -28.37
N PRO A 7 3.98 -31.20 -28.04
CA PRO A 7 2.87 -32.10 -27.73
C PRO A 7 2.08 -31.53 -26.54
N ILE A 8 0.81 -31.25 -26.76
CA ILE A 8 -0.10 -30.74 -25.73
C ILE A 8 -0.46 -31.89 -24.80
N ASP A 9 -0.27 -31.70 -23.50
CA ASP A 9 -0.69 -32.66 -22.47
C ASP A 9 -2.21 -32.63 -22.28
N TRP A 10 -2.93 -33.34 -23.15
CA TRP A 10 -4.38 -33.44 -23.08
C TRP A 10 -4.89 -34.24 -21.87
N ALA A 11 -4.10 -35.19 -21.37
CA ALA A 11 -4.48 -36.02 -20.22
C ALA A 11 -4.49 -35.21 -18.92
N GLY A 12 -3.49 -34.34 -18.72
CA GLY A 12 -3.47 -33.39 -17.59
C GLY A 12 -4.64 -32.40 -17.65
N ILE A 13 -4.88 -31.81 -18.82
CA ILE A 13 -5.99 -30.87 -19.04
C ILE A 13 -7.34 -31.55 -18.75
N GLU A 14 -7.55 -32.79 -19.18
CA GLU A 14 -8.79 -33.52 -18.93
C GLU A 14 -9.05 -33.70 -17.44
N LYS A 15 -8.03 -34.12 -16.68
CA LYS A 15 -8.13 -34.33 -15.23
C LYS A 15 -8.53 -33.04 -14.51
N ASP A 16 -7.86 -31.94 -14.82
CA ASP A 16 -8.14 -30.64 -14.19
C ASP A 16 -9.47 -30.04 -14.66
N TYR A 17 -9.87 -30.30 -15.90
CA TYR A 17 -11.17 -29.91 -16.44
C TYR A 17 -12.30 -30.62 -15.72
N ARG A 18 -12.19 -31.95 -15.54
CA ARG A 18 -13.18 -32.77 -14.81
C ARG A 18 -13.25 -32.38 -13.34
N ALA A 19 -12.09 -32.19 -12.68
CA ALA A 19 -12.00 -31.85 -11.26
C ALA A 19 -12.70 -30.54 -10.85
N GLY A 20 -12.99 -29.64 -11.80
CA GLY A 20 -13.82 -28.45 -11.55
C GLY A 20 -13.18 -27.35 -10.68
N ALA A 21 -12.05 -27.62 -10.03
CA ALA A 21 -11.39 -26.74 -9.05
C ALA A 21 -10.85 -25.42 -9.64
N MET A 22 -10.25 -25.45 -10.84
CA MET A 22 -9.69 -24.28 -11.52
C MET A 22 -10.54 -23.86 -12.72
N SER A 23 -10.70 -22.56 -12.98
CA SER A 23 -11.46 -22.13 -14.16
C SER A 23 -10.80 -22.61 -15.46
N VAL A 24 -11.58 -22.81 -16.53
CA VAL A 24 -11.04 -23.24 -17.84
C VAL A 24 -9.97 -22.25 -18.37
N ARG A 25 -10.06 -20.97 -18.01
CA ARG A 25 -9.06 -19.96 -18.37
C ARG A 25 -7.75 -20.13 -17.60
N ASP A 26 -7.81 -20.54 -16.33
CA ASP A 26 -6.61 -20.80 -15.52
C ASP A 26 -5.91 -22.09 -15.97
N ILE A 27 -6.68 -23.13 -16.30
CA ILE A 27 -6.17 -24.36 -16.92
C ILE A 27 -5.47 -24.01 -18.25
N ALA A 28 -6.12 -23.23 -19.12
CA ALA A 28 -5.53 -22.77 -20.37
C ALA A 28 -4.19 -22.03 -20.19
N ARG A 29 -4.12 -21.14 -19.18
CA ARG A 29 -2.89 -20.40 -18.85
C ARG A 29 -1.77 -21.35 -18.37
N TRP A 30 -2.10 -22.32 -17.51
CA TRP A 30 -1.12 -23.24 -16.93
C TRP A 30 -0.52 -24.19 -17.97
N TYR A 31 -1.36 -24.75 -18.84
CA TYR A 31 -0.94 -25.67 -19.90
C TYR A 31 -0.49 -24.96 -21.20
N GLY A 32 -0.53 -23.62 -21.25
CA GLY A 32 -0.09 -22.85 -22.42
C GLY A 32 -0.95 -23.05 -23.67
N VAL A 33 -2.23 -23.41 -23.51
CA VAL A 33 -3.19 -23.66 -24.60
C VAL A 33 -4.29 -22.60 -24.62
N SER A 34 -5.06 -22.53 -25.71
CA SER A 34 -6.23 -21.66 -25.75
C SER A 34 -7.41 -22.31 -25.00
N HIS A 35 -8.11 -21.54 -24.17
CA HIS A 35 -9.33 -22.01 -23.47
C HIS A 35 -10.42 -22.49 -24.45
N THR A 36 -10.46 -21.92 -25.66
CA THR A 36 -11.34 -22.35 -26.75
C THR A 36 -10.94 -23.72 -27.29
N GLY A 37 -9.65 -24.04 -27.36
CA GLY A 37 -9.14 -25.37 -27.71
C GLY A 37 -9.56 -26.42 -26.69
N ILE A 38 -9.45 -26.11 -25.39
CA ILE A 38 -9.92 -26.99 -24.31
C ILE A 38 -11.43 -27.26 -24.45
N ASN A 39 -12.26 -26.23 -24.64
CA ASN A 39 -13.71 -26.42 -24.77
C ASN A 39 -14.11 -27.23 -26.02
N LYS A 40 -13.40 -27.04 -27.14
CA LYS A 40 -13.62 -27.86 -28.35
C LYS A 40 -13.27 -29.32 -28.11
N LYS A 41 -12.14 -29.59 -27.45
CA LYS A 41 -11.71 -30.95 -27.11
C LYS A 41 -12.65 -31.61 -26.11
N ALA A 42 -13.04 -30.89 -25.06
CA ALA A 42 -14.03 -31.33 -24.08
C ALA A 42 -15.37 -31.71 -24.72
N LYS A 43 -15.84 -30.94 -25.70
CA LYS A 43 -17.08 -31.26 -26.44
C LYS A 43 -16.91 -32.47 -27.36
N ALA A 44 -15.75 -32.63 -28.00
CA ALA A 44 -15.47 -33.75 -28.89
C ALA A 44 -15.31 -35.08 -28.14
N ASP A 45 -14.64 -35.05 -26.98
CA ASP A 45 -14.32 -36.22 -26.18
C ASP A 45 -15.31 -36.44 -25.01
N GLY A 46 -16.36 -35.61 -24.92
CA GLY A 46 -17.45 -35.75 -23.95
C GLY A 46 -17.04 -35.51 -22.49
N TRP A 47 -16.08 -34.63 -22.23
CA TRP A 47 -15.63 -34.34 -20.88
C TRP A 47 -16.72 -33.63 -20.06
N VAL A 48 -17.07 -34.21 -18.92
CA VAL A 48 -18.02 -33.64 -17.97
C VAL A 48 -17.25 -32.97 -16.84
N ARG A 49 -17.59 -31.73 -16.53
CA ARG A 49 -16.93 -30.93 -15.50
C ARG A 49 -17.76 -30.87 -14.24
N ASP A 50 -17.15 -31.16 -13.10
CA ASP A 50 -17.80 -31.03 -11.80
C ASP A 50 -18.17 -29.56 -11.55
N ALA A 51 -19.43 -29.34 -11.16
CA ALA A 51 -19.95 -28.01 -10.92
C ALA A 51 -19.14 -27.33 -9.81
N LYS A 52 -18.67 -26.10 -10.07
CA LYS A 52 -17.98 -25.30 -9.05
C LYS A 52 -18.85 -25.23 -7.78
N PRO A 53 -18.26 -25.22 -6.56
CA PRO A 53 -19.02 -24.87 -5.38
C PRO A 53 -19.74 -23.55 -5.64
N LYS A 54 -21.03 -23.51 -5.29
CA LYS A 54 -21.95 -22.40 -5.54
C LYS A 54 -21.25 -21.09 -5.17
N HIS A 55 -21.35 -20.10 -6.05
CA HIS A 55 -21.00 -18.73 -5.73
C HIS A 55 -21.77 -18.38 -4.45
N ILE A 56 -21.06 -18.23 -3.31
CA ILE A 56 -21.66 -17.74 -2.09
C ILE A 56 -22.05 -16.31 -2.40
N ASP A 57 -23.33 -16.07 -2.63
CA ASP A 57 -23.87 -14.73 -2.72
C ASP A 57 -23.63 -14.08 -1.36
N ARG A 58 -22.70 -13.15 -1.30
CA ARG A 58 -22.32 -12.46 -0.06
C ARG A 58 -23.35 -11.37 0.21
N SER A 59 -24.60 -11.78 0.41
CA SER A 59 -25.74 -10.91 0.73
C SER A 59 -26.05 -10.86 2.23
N GLU A 60 -25.36 -11.67 3.05
CA GLU A 60 -25.45 -11.53 4.51
C GLU A 60 -24.48 -10.44 5.02
N PRO A 61 -24.94 -9.52 5.89
CA PRO A 61 -24.06 -8.57 6.56
C PRO A 61 -23.08 -9.38 7.42
N VAL A 62 -21.83 -9.47 6.98
CA VAL A 62 -20.76 -10.05 7.80
C VAL A 62 -20.66 -9.20 9.06
N GLU A 63 -21.19 -9.70 10.18
CA GLU A 63 -21.04 -9.09 11.48
C GLU A 63 -19.55 -9.10 11.79
N ARG A 64 -18.91 -7.94 11.60
CA ARG A 64 -17.49 -7.76 11.84
C ARG A 64 -17.32 -7.81 13.35
N VAL A 65 -16.98 -8.99 13.87
CA VAL A 65 -16.38 -9.08 15.20
C VAL A 65 -15.06 -8.34 15.11
N ALA A 66 -15.07 -7.07 15.51
CA ALA A 66 -13.87 -6.26 15.60
C ALA A 66 -12.98 -6.93 16.65
N LYS A 67 -11.94 -7.65 16.19
CA LYS A 67 -10.78 -7.92 17.06
C LYS A 67 -10.39 -6.57 17.68
N PRO A 68 -10.15 -6.49 19.01
CA PRO A 68 -9.62 -5.29 19.62
C PRO A 68 -8.42 -4.83 18.79
N VAL A 69 -8.52 -3.63 18.22
CA VAL A 69 -7.43 -3.04 17.46
C VAL A 69 -6.35 -2.77 18.50
N GLU A 70 -5.32 -3.62 18.56
CA GLU A 70 -4.12 -3.28 19.31
C GLU A 70 -3.66 -1.89 18.85
N PRO A 71 -3.25 -1.00 19.78
CA PRO A 71 -2.85 0.34 19.41
C PRO A 71 -1.69 0.22 18.42
N THR A 72 -1.98 0.42 17.13
CA THR A 72 -0.96 0.50 16.11
C THR A 72 -0.10 1.68 16.49
N VAL A 73 1.10 1.41 17.00
CA VAL A 73 2.06 2.41 17.45
C VAL A 73 2.10 3.53 16.41
N ASP A 74 1.74 4.75 16.83
CA ASP A 74 1.60 5.91 15.96
C ASP A 74 2.89 6.07 15.14
N LEU A 75 2.74 6.08 13.82
CA LEU A 75 3.86 6.22 12.88
C LEU A 75 4.63 7.52 13.16
N SER A 76 3.94 8.56 13.63
CA SER A 76 4.54 9.82 14.03
C SER A 76 5.46 9.67 15.24
N GLU A 77 5.05 8.87 16.23
CA GLU A 77 5.88 8.57 17.40
C GLU A 77 7.10 7.72 17.03
N LYS A 78 6.94 6.71 16.16
CA LYS A 78 8.09 5.95 15.64
C LYS A 78 9.08 6.86 14.90
N GLY A 79 8.56 7.80 14.10
CA GLY A 79 9.37 8.76 13.37
C GLY A 79 10.18 9.67 14.30
N LYS A 80 9.57 10.17 15.37
CA LYS A 80 10.25 11.01 16.37
C LYS A 80 11.37 10.24 17.08
N LEU A 81 11.11 9.00 17.50
CA LEU A 81 12.11 8.14 18.15
C LEU A 81 13.28 7.78 17.23
N LEU A 82 13.04 7.65 15.92
CA LEU A 82 14.12 7.45 14.95
C LEU A 82 14.95 8.72 14.76
N ALA A 83 14.29 9.87 14.59
CA ALA A 83 14.97 11.15 14.44
C ALA A 83 15.84 11.50 15.66
N GLY A 84 15.40 11.18 16.88
CA GLY A 84 16.20 11.35 18.10
C GLY A 84 17.51 10.53 18.05
N ARG A 85 17.43 9.24 17.74
CA ARG A 85 18.63 8.38 17.59
C ARG A 85 19.59 8.88 16.51
N MET A 86 19.05 9.37 15.39
CA MET A 86 19.86 9.97 14.33
C MET A 86 20.54 11.28 14.77
N MET A 87 19.92 12.05 15.66
CA MET A 87 20.56 13.25 16.25
C MET A 87 21.69 12.86 17.21
N ASP A 88 21.51 11.81 18.02
CA ASP A 88 22.56 11.30 18.90
C ASP A 88 23.77 10.81 18.09
N GLU A 89 23.54 10.08 16.99
CA GLU A 89 24.61 9.67 16.07
C GLU A 89 25.31 10.89 15.46
N LEU A 90 24.55 11.92 15.08
CA LEU A 90 25.11 13.14 14.49
C LEU A 90 25.96 13.94 15.49
N ASP A 91 25.57 13.95 16.76
CA ASP A 91 26.34 14.52 17.85
C ASP A 91 27.66 13.76 18.06
N ALA A 92 27.61 12.42 18.03
CA ALA A 92 28.81 11.58 18.11
C ALA A 92 29.78 11.84 16.96
N VAL A 93 29.29 11.89 15.71
CA VAL A 93 30.14 12.20 14.53
C VAL A 93 30.71 13.63 14.61
N THR A 94 29.98 14.57 15.22
CA THR A 94 30.46 15.94 15.42
C THR A 94 31.54 16.01 16.48
N SER A 95 31.39 15.26 17.57
CA SER A 95 32.34 15.21 18.68
C SER A 95 33.62 14.46 18.32
N LEU A 96 33.51 13.37 17.56
CA LEU A 96 34.61 12.50 17.18
C LEU A 96 35.16 12.80 15.77
N HIS A 97 34.86 13.99 15.22
CA HIS A 97 35.18 14.31 13.83
C HIS A 97 36.68 14.14 13.50
N GLY A 98 37.57 14.61 14.38
CA GLY A 98 39.01 14.50 14.17
C GLY A 98 39.50 13.06 14.17
N GLU A 99 39.09 12.27 15.17
CA GLU A 99 39.43 10.84 15.24
C GLU A 99 38.93 10.05 14.02
N LEU A 100 37.74 10.39 13.52
CA LEU A 100 37.19 9.80 12.30
C LEU A 100 37.99 10.21 11.05
N GLU A 101 38.43 11.46 10.97
CA GLU A 101 39.28 11.94 9.87
C GLU A 101 40.63 11.23 9.86
N ASP A 102 41.26 11.09 11.02
CA ASP A 102 42.54 10.37 11.18
C ASP A 102 42.37 8.90 10.80
N MET A 103 41.35 8.21 11.33
CA MET A 103 41.06 6.81 10.99
C MET A 103 40.80 6.61 9.49
N ILE A 104 40.05 7.51 8.84
CA ILE A 104 39.83 7.47 7.39
C ILE A 104 41.15 7.65 6.65
N CYS A 105 42.02 8.56 7.09
CA CYS A 105 43.30 8.82 6.44
C CYS A 105 44.28 7.64 6.59
N ASP A 106 44.24 6.95 7.72
CA ASP A 106 45.12 5.82 8.02
C ASP A 106 44.66 4.53 7.33
N GLU A 107 43.36 4.23 7.35
CA GLU A 107 42.84 2.95 6.85
C GLU A 107 42.47 2.97 5.35
N GLU A 108 42.05 4.11 4.79
CA GLU A 108 41.55 4.16 3.41
C GLU A 108 42.65 4.49 2.40
N SER A 109 43.21 3.48 1.75
CA SER A 109 44.27 3.68 0.74
C SER A 109 43.78 4.29 -0.57
N ASP A 110 42.53 4.07 -0.99
CA ASP A 110 42.02 4.61 -2.25
C ASP A 110 41.70 6.12 -2.12
N PRO A 111 42.35 7.01 -2.89
CA PRO A 111 42.18 8.45 -2.72
C PRO A 111 40.75 8.93 -2.96
N ARG A 112 40.00 8.29 -3.86
CA ARG A 112 38.63 8.70 -4.19
C ARG A 112 37.67 8.29 -3.08
N ARG A 113 37.80 7.06 -2.58
CA ARG A 113 37.00 6.56 -1.45
C ARG A 113 37.31 7.35 -0.18
N ARG A 114 38.59 7.66 0.08
CA ARG A 114 39.01 8.52 1.20
C ARG A 114 38.32 9.88 1.14
N GLN A 115 38.40 10.55 -0.01
CA GLN A 115 37.77 11.86 -0.19
C GLN A 115 36.24 11.81 -0.03
N ALA A 116 35.59 10.74 -0.49
CA ALA A 116 34.15 10.54 -0.31
C ALA A 116 33.77 10.39 1.17
N LEU A 117 34.54 9.62 1.94
CA LEU A 117 34.33 9.44 3.38
C LEU A 117 34.55 10.75 4.16
N LEU A 118 35.64 11.47 3.87
CA LEU A 118 35.90 12.79 4.46
C LEU A 118 34.77 13.79 4.15
N LYS A 119 34.26 13.77 2.91
CA LYS A 119 33.12 14.61 2.52
C LYS A 119 31.84 14.23 3.25
N ALA A 120 31.61 12.95 3.51
CA ALA A 120 30.44 12.46 4.24
C ALA A 120 30.43 12.91 5.71
N ILE A 121 31.60 12.94 6.35
CA ILE A 121 31.72 13.41 7.74
C ILE A 121 31.91 14.93 7.83
N SER A 122 32.05 15.67 6.73
CA SER A 122 32.32 17.12 6.78
C SER A 122 31.22 17.93 7.50
N LEU A 123 31.62 19.05 8.11
CA LEU A 123 30.70 19.95 8.81
C LEU A 123 29.49 20.37 7.95
N GLY A 124 29.72 20.64 6.66
CA GLY A 124 28.64 21.01 5.75
C GLY A 124 27.60 19.90 5.56
N GLU A 125 28.03 18.64 5.50
CA GLU A 125 27.11 17.50 5.41
C GLU A 125 26.37 17.29 6.73
N ARG A 126 27.07 17.37 7.86
CA ARG A 126 26.46 17.25 9.20
C ARG A 126 25.44 18.36 9.49
N ALA A 127 25.72 19.60 9.10
CA ALA A 127 24.78 20.70 9.26
C ALA A 127 23.51 20.52 8.40
N LYS A 128 23.68 19.94 7.20
CA LYS A 128 22.56 19.64 6.31
C LYS A 128 21.68 18.51 6.87
N THR A 129 22.28 17.43 7.37
CA THR A 129 21.50 16.34 8.00
C THR A 129 20.75 16.83 9.24
N LEU A 130 21.36 17.69 10.07
CA LEU A 130 20.68 18.31 11.22
C LEU A 130 19.44 19.12 10.78
N LYS A 131 19.58 19.94 9.72
CA LYS A 131 18.48 20.71 9.16
C LYS A 131 17.34 19.83 8.66
N ASP A 132 17.66 18.76 7.95
CA ASP A 132 16.68 17.82 7.40
C ASP A 132 15.95 17.05 8.52
N LEU A 133 16.67 16.63 9.56
CA LEU A 133 16.08 16.03 10.77
C LEU A 133 15.16 17.01 11.51
N SER A 134 15.57 18.27 11.65
CA SER A 134 14.74 19.32 12.25
C SER A 134 13.44 19.55 11.47
N ALA A 135 13.52 19.62 10.13
CA ALA A 135 12.36 19.74 9.25
C ALA A 135 11.42 18.52 9.39
N THR A 136 11.99 17.32 9.44
CA THR A 136 11.23 16.07 9.61
C THR A 136 10.49 16.04 10.95
N LEU A 137 11.16 16.38 12.06
CA LEU A 137 10.54 16.46 13.38
C LEU A 137 9.41 17.48 13.43
N LYS A 138 9.57 18.63 12.78
CA LYS A 138 8.50 19.63 12.66
C LYS A 138 7.27 19.04 11.96
N THR A 139 7.44 18.38 10.82
CA THR A 139 6.34 17.74 10.10
C THR A 139 5.68 16.60 10.90
N LEU A 140 6.46 15.79 11.62
CA LEU A 140 5.94 14.73 12.48
C LEU A 140 5.15 15.29 13.69
N THR A 141 5.54 16.45 14.20
CA THR A 141 4.82 17.12 15.29
C THR A 141 3.53 17.77 14.80
N GLU A 142 3.57 18.44 13.64
CA GLU A 142 2.39 19.05 13.00
C GLU A 142 1.36 17.99 12.57
N SER A 143 1.79 16.81 12.14
CA SER A 143 0.91 15.70 11.75
C SER A 143 0.35 14.92 12.95
N ALA A 144 1.04 14.93 14.10
CA ALA A 144 0.55 14.37 15.37
C ALA A 144 -0.38 15.32 16.16
N ALA A 145 -0.52 16.58 15.74
CA ALA A 145 -1.44 17.52 16.38
C ALA A 145 -2.87 16.95 16.36
N PRO A 146 -3.61 17.02 17.48
CA PRO A 146 -4.82 16.24 17.65
C PRO A 146 -5.83 16.60 16.57
N ALA A 147 -6.69 15.62 16.27
CA ALA A 147 -7.82 15.75 15.36
C ALA A 147 -8.71 16.98 15.62
N GLY A 148 -8.49 17.80 16.66
CA GLY A 148 -9.15 19.07 16.93
C GLY A 148 -9.30 20.01 15.73
N LYS A 149 -8.33 20.14 14.80
CA LYS A 149 -8.57 20.95 13.58
C LYS A 149 -9.46 20.26 12.55
N LYS A 150 -9.41 18.93 12.42
CA LYS A 150 -10.28 18.15 11.51
C LYS A 150 -11.68 17.94 12.10
N ALA A 151 -11.79 17.73 13.40
CA ALA A 151 -13.01 17.67 14.20
C ALA A 151 -13.64 19.04 14.23
N ALA A 152 -12.93 20.12 14.59
CA ALA A 152 -13.48 21.48 14.54
C ALA A 152 -13.89 21.90 13.13
N ARG A 153 -13.19 21.46 12.06
CA ARG A 153 -13.67 21.68 10.67
C ARG A 153 -14.95 20.89 10.37
N LYS A 154 -15.06 19.66 10.85
CA LYS A 154 -16.26 18.83 10.70
C LYS A 154 -17.43 19.39 11.52
N ASP A 155 -17.19 19.82 12.75
CA ASP A 155 -18.18 20.41 13.65
C ASP A 155 -18.62 21.79 13.16
N ALA A 156 -17.69 22.62 12.64
CA ALA A 156 -18.02 23.89 11.99
C ALA A 156 -18.79 23.69 10.67
N ALA A 157 -18.44 22.67 9.87
CA ALA A 157 -19.18 22.33 8.65
C ALA A 157 -20.58 21.75 8.96
N ALA A 158 -20.71 20.94 10.01
CA ALA A 158 -21.99 20.43 10.49
C ALA A 158 -22.87 21.55 11.07
N ALA A 159 -22.29 22.48 11.83
CA ALA A 159 -22.98 23.66 12.33
C ALA A 159 -23.41 24.61 11.20
N ALA A 160 -22.59 24.80 10.17
CA ALA A 160 -22.93 25.58 8.98
C ALA A 160 -23.99 24.90 8.09
N ALA A 161 -24.09 23.57 8.10
CA ALA A 161 -25.15 22.82 7.42
C ALA A 161 -26.47 22.81 8.21
N ALA A 162 -26.41 22.87 9.55
CA ALA A 162 -27.59 22.93 10.43
C ALA A 162 -28.18 24.35 10.54
N GLY A 163 -27.35 25.39 10.46
CA GLY A 163 -27.81 26.76 10.31
C GLY A 163 -28.30 26.99 8.89
N GLY A 164 -29.62 27.11 8.70
CA GLY A 164 -30.24 27.43 7.41
C GLY A 164 -29.73 28.76 6.85
N GLY A 165 -28.57 28.72 6.20
CA GLY A 165 -27.95 29.86 5.56
C GLY A 165 -28.75 30.29 4.34
N LYS A 166 -28.55 31.55 3.91
CA LYS A 166 -29.26 32.23 2.82
C LYS A 166 -29.29 31.52 1.45
N PHE A 167 -28.63 30.37 1.31
CA PHE A 167 -28.56 29.54 0.11
C PHE A 167 -29.09 28.11 0.32
N ALA A 168 -29.73 27.82 1.46
CA ALA A 168 -30.37 26.53 1.68
C ALA A 168 -31.45 26.30 0.60
N GLN A 169 -31.39 25.14 -0.04
CA GLN A 169 -32.31 24.78 -1.12
C GLN A 169 -33.74 24.72 -0.56
N ARG A 170 -34.62 25.60 -1.05
CA ARG A 170 -36.02 25.66 -0.61
C ARG A 170 -36.71 24.34 -0.99
N PRO A 171 -37.48 23.70 -0.09
CA PRO A 171 -38.16 22.46 -0.43
C PRO A 171 -39.11 22.70 -1.61
N GLY A 172 -39.02 21.81 -2.61
CA GLY A 172 -39.82 21.91 -3.83
C GLY A 172 -41.33 21.85 -3.54
N PRO A 173 -42.16 22.44 -4.43
CA PRO A 173 -43.60 22.51 -4.21
C PRO A 173 -44.22 21.11 -4.13
N LYS A 174 -45.07 20.89 -3.13
CA LYS A 174 -45.81 19.63 -2.98
C LYS A 174 -46.86 19.54 -4.09
N LEU A 175 -46.72 18.54 -4.95
CA LEU A 175 -47.75 18.16 -5.92
C LEU A 175 -48.94 17.58 -5.14
N VAL A 176 -50.00 18.36 -5.01
CA VAL A 176 -51.32 17.85 -4.62
C VAL A 176 -51.96 17.36 -5.90
N VAL A 177 -51.93 16.04 -6.11
CA VAL A 177 -52.75 15.39 -7.14
C VAL A 177 -53.84 14.64 -6.40
N ASP A 178 -55.00 15.27 -6.24
CA ASP A 178 -56.23 14.59 -5.88
C ASP A 178 -56.68 13.79 -7.11
N ASN A 179 -56.49 12.46 -7.07
CA ASN A 179 -57.06 11.57 -8.07
C ASN A 179 -58.33 10.95 -7.48
N LYS A 180 -59.48 11.44 -7.95
CA LYS A 180 -60.80 10.86 -7.69
C LYS A 180 -61.06 9.67 -8.61
#